data_AF-A0A6P0XYQ8-F1
#
_entry.id   AF-A0A6P0XYQ8-F1
#
_cell.length_a   1.000
_cell.length_b   1.000
_cell.length_c   1.000
_cell.angle_alpha   90.00
_cell.angle_beta   90.00
_cell.angle_gamma   90.00
#
_symmetry.space_group_name_H-M   'P 1'
#
loop_
_entity.id
_entity.type
_entity.pdbx_description
1 polymer ?
#
loop_
_entity_poly.entity_id
_entity_poly.type
_entity_poly.pdbx_seq_one_letter_code
_entity_poly.pdbx_strand_id
1 'polypeptide(L)' 'MRIKLKSVLIEGDRATIEWIWYSETQGKHKEANNRIIIDFHDGLITCWQE' A
#
# COMPACT_ATOMS: atom_id res chain seq x y z
N MET A 1 -0.10 -14.18 -6.72
CA MET A 1 -0.36 -13.02 -5.84
C MET A 1 -0.93 -11.90 -6.68
N ARG A 2 -2.00 -11.24 -6.22
CA ARG A 2 -2.59 -10.04 -6.84
C ARG A 2 -2.69 -8.95 -5.78
N ILE A 3 -2.46 -7.70 -6.15
CA ILE A 3 -2.63 -6.53 -5.29
C ILE A 3 -3.78 -5.69 -5.85
N LYS A 4 -4.70 -5.26 -4.99
CA LYS A 4 -5.77 -4.33 -5.33
C LYS A 4 -5.64 -3.09 -4.46
N LEU A 5 -5.36 -1.94 -5.09
CA LEU A 5 -5.41 -0.66 -4.42
C LEU A 5 -6.84 -0.37 -3.95
N LYS A 6 -6.96 0.06 -2.69
CA LYS A 6 -8.22 0.49 -2.10
C LYS A 6 -8.37 2.01 -2.16
N SER A 7 -7.35 2.69 -1.67
CA SER A 7 -7.34 4.14 -1.53
C SER A 7 -5.92 4.66 -1.71
N VAL A 8 -5.85 5.87 -2.23
CA VAL A 8 -4.64 6.69 -2.26
C VAL A 8 -5.08 8.08 -1.80
N LEU A 9 -4.53 8.53 -0.68
CA LEU A 9 -4.73 9.88 -0.17
C LEU A 9 -3.40 10.61 -0.22
N ILE A 10 -3.39 11.83 -0.75
CA ILE A 10 -2.20 12.67 -0.85
C ILE A 10 -2.51 14.00 -0.16
N GLU A 11 -1.67 14.36 0.81
CA GLU A 11 -1.76 15.61 1.57
C GLU A 11 -0.36 16.25 1.61
N GLY A 12 -0.16 17.26 0.75
CA GLY A 12 1.16 17.89 0.57
C GLY A 12 2.22 16.86 0.18
N ASP A 13 3.29 16.79 0.96
CA ASP A 13 4.41 15.87 0.76
C ASP A 13 4.21 14.49 1.40
N ARG A 14 2.98 14.12 1.79
CA ARG A 14 2.68 12.81 2.37
C ARG A 14 1.61 12.09 1.57
N ALA A 15 1.81 10.79 1.33
CA ALA A 15 0.77 9.90 0.80
C ALA A 15 0.46 8.76 1.77
N THR A 16 -0.81 8.40 1.85
CA THR A 16 -1.26 7.15 2.48
C THR A 16 -1.84 6.26 1.39
N ILE A 17 -1.33 5.03 1.27
CA ILE A 17 -1.81 4.05 0.29
C ILE A 17 -2.32 2.83 1.04
N GLU A 18 -3.54 2.40 0.73
CA GLU A 18 -4.11 1.18 1.28
C GLU A 18 -4.32 0.15 0.16
N TRP A 19 -3.99 -1.11 0.42
CA TRP A 19 -4.22 -2.20 -0.53
C TRP A 19 -4.60 -3.50 0.14
N ILE A 20 -5.28 -4.36 -0.62
CA ILE A 20 -5.41 -5.78 -0.28
C ILE A 20 -4.43 -6.56 -1.15
N TRP A 21 -3.63 -7.44 -0.56
CA TRP A 21 -3.01 -8.51 -1.33
C TRP A 21 -3.86 -9.77 -1.21
N TYR A 22 -3.91 -10.52 -2.31
CA TYR A 22 -4.61 -11.78 -2.45
C TYR A 22 -3.67 -12.84 -3.00
N SER A 23 -3.66 -14.03 -2.40
CA SER A 23 -2.93 -15.18 -2.90
C SER A 23 -3.74 -16.45 -2.75
N GLU A 24 -3.75 -17.26 -3.80
CA GLU A 24 -4.21 -18.65 -3.74
C GLU A 24 -2.98 -19.56 -3.63
N THR A 25 -2.98 -20.45 -2.66
CA THR A 25 -1.94 -21.47 -2.54
C THR A 25 -2.58 -22.77 -2.09
N GLN A 26 -2.52 -23.81 -2.93
CA GLN A 26 -3.10 -25.13 -2.67
C GLN A 26 -4.58 -25.09 -2.23
N GLY A 27 -5.42 -24.32 -2.96
CA GLY A 27 -6.85 -24.19 -2.66
C GLY A 27 -7.19 -23.36 -1.42
N LYS A 28 -6.19 -22.79 -0.73
CA LYS A 28 -6.40 -21.83 0.35
C LYS A 28 -6.31 -20.40 -0.19
N HIS A 29 -7.36 -19.63 0.08
CA HIS A 29 -7.39 -18.20 -0.17
C HIS A 29 -6.75 -17.47 1.02
N LYS A 30 -5.73 -16.66 0.75
CA LYS A 30 -5.16 -15.72 1.71
C LYS A 30 -5.39 -14.31 1.22
N GLU A 31 -5.87 -13.47 2.10
CA GLU A 31 -5.95 -12.03 1.88
C GLU A 31 -5.46 -11.28 3.11
N ALA A 32 -4.85 -10.10 2.91
CA ALA A 32 -4.59 -9.18 4.00
C ALA A 32 -4.71 -7.73 3.54
N ASN A 33 -5.18 -6.90 4.45
CA ASN A 33 -5.24 -5.45 4.31
C ASN A 33 -3.93 -4.85 4.79
N ASN A 34 -3.36 -3.95 4.01
CA ASN A 34 -2.11 -3.27 4.33
C ASN A 34 -2.29 -1.78 4.05
N ARG A 35 -1.47 -0.99 4.72
CA ARG A 35 -1.42 0.45 4.59
C ARG A 35 0.03 0.87 4.66
N ILE A 36 0.44 1.82 3.83
CA ILE A 36 1.75 2.44 3.91
C ILE A 36 1.57 3.96 3.93
N ILE A 37 2.36 4.62 4.75
CA ILE A 37 2.51 6.07 4.76
C ILE A 37 3.87 6.37 4.12
N ILE A 38 3.89 7.27 3.15
CA ILE A 38 5.07 7.64 2.38
C ILE A 38 5.25 9.15 2.50
N ASP A 39 6.42 9.59 2.94
CA ASP A 39 6.82 10.99 2.90
C ASP A 39 7.69 11.26 1.65
N PHE A 40 7.48 12.41 1.04
CA PHE A 40 8.19 12.89 -0.14
C PHE A 40 9.00 14.15 0.18
N HIS A 41 10.03 14.41 -0.60
CA HIS A 41 10.74 15.69 -0.64
C HIS A 41 11.27 15.88 -2.06
N ASP A 42 10.98 17.02 -2.70
CA ASP A 42 11.34 17.30 -4.10
C ASP A 42 10.94 16.17 -5.07
N GLY A 43 9.77 15.56 -4.83
CA GLY A 43 9.24 14.46 -5.65
C GLY A 43 9.90 13.09 -5.42
N LEU A 44 10.84 12.99 -4.48
CA LEU A 44 11.51 11.74 -4.10
C LEU A 44 10.95 11.19 -2.79
N ILE A 45 10.86 9.87 -2.67
CA ILE A 45 10.48 9.21 -1.42
C ILE A 45 11.61 9.34 -0.40
N THR A 46 11.32 9.86 0.79
CA THR A 46 12.30 10.04 1.88
C THR A 46 12.07 9.10 3.06
N CYS A 47 10.82 8.74 3.34
CA CYS A 47 10.44 7.84 4.42
C CYS A 47 9.24 6.98 4.00
N TRP A 48 9.18 5.75 4.50
CA TRP A 48 7.97 4.94 4.41
C TRP A 48 7.76 4.10 5.67
N GLN A 49 6.50 3.89 6.05
CA GLN A 49 6.07 3.12 7.22
C GLN A 49 4.86 2.26 6.86
N GLU A 50 4.96 0.94 7.06
CA GLU A 50 3.90 -0.06 6.82
C GLU A 50 3.25 -0.53 8.13
#